data_AF-J9DYX7-F1
#
_entry.id   AF-J9DYX7-F1
#
_cell.length_a   1.000
_cell.length_b   1.000
_cell.length_c   1.000
_cell.angle_alpha   90.00
_cell.angle_beta   90.00
_cell.angle_gamma   90.00
#
_symmetry.space_group_name_H-M   'P 1'
#
loop_
_entity.id
_entity.type
_entity.pdbx_description
1 polymer ?
#
loop_
_entity_poly.entity_id
_entity_poly.type
_entity_poly.pdbx_seq_one_letter_code
_entity_poly.pdbx_strand_id
1 'polypeptide(L)' 'VEPLGNDDKPLGPVPYVRSGLLGFLGPNGLIFVVGNRNSQMYVSGRQHGADDLIATALAVEPMKFIYR' A
#
# COMPACT_ATOMS: atom_id res chain seq x y z
N VAL A 1 -1.46 4.42 -17.62
CA VAL A 1 -1.00 3.04 -17.89
C VAL A 1 -2.16 2.31 -18.54
N GLU A 2 -1.91 1.60 -19.64
CA GLU A 2 -2.94 0.82 -20.31
C GLU A 2 -3.24 -0.44 -19.47
N PRO A 3 -4.47 -0.60 -18.96
CA PRO A 3 -4.82 -1.77 -18.16
C PRO A 3 -5.06 -2.96 -19.09
N LEU A 4 -4.28 -4.03 -18.90
CA LEU A 4 -4.45 -5.28 -19.65
C LEU A 4 -5.22 -6.30 -18.80
N GLY A 5 -6.09 -7.07 -19.46
CA GLY A 5 -6.74 -8.23 -18.87
C GLY A 5 -5.81 -9.44 -18.81
N ASN A 6 -6.33 -10.57 -18.34
CA ASN A 6 -5.57 -11.83 -18.26
C ASN A 6 -5.18 -12.40 -19.64
N ASP A 7 -5.77 -11.88 -20.72
CA ASP A 7 -5.50 -12.23 -22.12
C ASP A 7 -4.58 -11.23 -22.82
N ASP A 8 -3.90 -10.36 -22.05
CA ASP A 8 -3.04 -9.29 -22.53
C ASP A 8 -3.73 -8.25 -23.45
N LYS A 9 -5.08 -8.18 -23.43
CA LYS A 9 -5.83 -7.18 -24.18
C LYS A 9 -6.23 -5.98 -23.32
N PRO A 10 -6.38 -4.77 -23.90
CA PRO A 10 -6.82 -3.60 -23.16
C PRO A 10 -8.23 -3.80 -22.57
N LEU A 11 -8.39 -3.50 -21.28
CA LEU A 11 -9.69 -3.61 -20.59
C LEU A 11 -10.69 -2.54 -21.06
N GLY A 12 -10.23 -1.48 -21.70
CA GLY A 12 -11.09 -0.41 -22.20
C GLY A 12 -10.29 0.82 -22.65
N PRO A 13 -10.98 1.88 -23.09
CA PRO A 13 -10.35 3.09 -23.64
C PRO A 13 -9.79 4.02 -22.54
N VAL A 14 -10.09 3.77 -21.27
CA VAL A 14 -9.74 4.66 -20.17
C VAL A 14 -8.35 4.30 -19.62
N PRO A 15 -7.42 5.27 -19.54
CA PRO A 15 -6.10 5.03 -18.96
C PRO A 15 -6.19 4.91 -17.44
N TYR A 16 -5.37 4.03 -16.85
CA TYR A 16 -5.30 3.84 -15.40
C TYR A 16 -4.10 4.57 -14.78
N VAL A 17 -4.22 4.91 -13.50
CA VAL A 17 -3.13 5.47 -12.67
C VAL A 17 -2.63 4.39 -11.72
N ARG A 18 -1.31 4.21 -11.62
CA ARG A 18 -0.68 3.36 -10.59
C ARG A 18 -0.65 4.14 -9.28
N SER A 19 -1.68 4.02 -8.46
CA SER A 19 -1.81 4.74 -7.18
C SER A 19 -0.68 4.43 -6.18
N GLY A 20 -0.06 3.24 -6.30
CA GLY A 20 0.91 2.74 -5.32
C GLY A 20 0.26 2.20 -4.04
N LEU A 21 -1.06 2.23 -3.94
CA LEU A 21 -1.81 1.65 -2.81
C LEU A 21 -1.88 0.13 -2.94
N LEU A 22 -1.78 -0.55 -1.80
CA LEU A 22 -1.97 -1.98 -1.62
C LEU A 22 -3.33 -2.21 -0.97
N GLY A 23 -4.06 -3.22 -1.44
CA GLY A 23 -5.43 -3.44 -1.02
C GLY A 23 -6.11 -4.60 -1.72
N PHE A 24 -7.39 -4.78 -1.43
CA PHE A 24 -8.24 -5.79 -2.05
C PHE A 24 -9.66 -5.25 -2.27
N LEU A 25 -10.38 -5.87 -3.20
CA LEU A 25 -11.80 -5.62 -3.41
C LEU A 25 -12.60 -6.39 -2.36
N GLY A 26 -13.54 -5.70 -1.72
CA GLY A 26 -14.50 -6.34 -0.82
C GLY A 26 -15.91 -6.37 -1.39
N PRO A 27 -16.89 -6.79 -0.57
CA PRO A 27 -18.28 -6.87 -0.98
C PRO A 27 -18.82 -5.53 -1.47
N ASN A 28 -19.82 -5.58 -2.34
CA ASN A 28 -20.56 -4.40 -2.82
C ASN A 28 -19.68 -3.33 -3.51
N GLY A 29 -18.55 -3.74 -4.10
CA GLY A 29 -17.67 -2.83 -4.83
C GLY A 29 -16.81 -1.93 -3.94
N LEU A 30 -16.70 -2.23 -2.64
CA LEU A 30 -15.80 -1.52 -1.75
C LEU A 30 -14.33 -1.87 -2.05
N ILE A 31 -13.45 -0.89 -1.84
CA ILE A 31 -12.00 -1.06 -1.94
C ILE A 31 -11.42 -0.90 -0.54
N PHE A 32 -10.69 -1.91 -0.08
CA PHE A 32 -9.99 -1.90 1.20
C PHE A 32 -8.53 -1.61 0.96
N VAL A 33 -8.03 -0.48 1.47
CA VAL A 33 -6.62 -0.10 1.40
C VAL A 33 -5.94 -0.53 2.70
N VAL A 34 -4.84 -1.28 2.57
CA VAL A 34 -4.09 -1.81 3.71
C VAL A 34 -2.67 -1.25 3.81
N GLY A 35 -2.23 -0.47 2.82
CA GLY A 35 -0.93 0.20 2.87
C GLY A 35 -0.52 0.82 1.54
N ASN A 36 0.73 1.28 1.47
CA ASN A 36 1.35 1.82 0.26
C ASN A 36 2.62 1.03 -0.04
N ARG A 37 2.84 0.68 -1.31
CA ARG A 37 4.03 -0.05 -1.77
C ARG A 37 5.34 0.64 -1.39
N ASN A 38 5.37 1.97 -1.38
CA ASN A 38 6.56 2.74 -1.08
C ASN A 38 6.86 2.80 0.43
N SER A 39 5.87 2.58 1.30
CA SER A 39 6.06 2.56 2.77
C SER A 39 6.10 1.14 3.34
N GLN A 40 6.22 0.10 2.51
CA GLN A 40 6.49 -1.26 2.98
C GLN A 40 7.99 -1.47 3.22
N MET A 41 8.32 -2.20 4.28
CA MET A 41 9.67 -2.64 4.62
C MET A 41 9.72 -4.16 4.68
N TYR A 42 10.79 -4.74 4.13
CA TYR A 42 11.06 -6.17 4.25
C TYR A 42 12.08 -6.42 5.36
N VAL A 43 11.63 -7.01 6.46
CA VAL A 43 12.45 -7.26 7.65
C VAL A 43 12.28 -8.72 8.05
N SER A 44 13.41 -9.42 8.25
CA SER A 44 13.42 -10.81 8.74
C SER A 44 12.50 -11.77 7.96
N GLY A 45 12.39 -11.60 6.64
CA GLY A 45 11.56 -12.46 5.80
C GLY A 45 10.09 -12.05 5.69
N ARG A 46 9.69 -10.91 6.26
CA ARG A 46 8.29 -10.46 6.32
C ARG A 46 8.14 -9.03 5.83
N GLN A 47 6.96 -8.71 5.29
CA GLN A 47 6.59 -7.35 4.93
C GLN A 47 5.93 -6.66 6.13
N HIS A 48 6.34 -5.42 6.39
CA HIS A 48 5.85 -4.58 7.48
C HIS A 48 5.54 -3.18 6.94
N GLY A 49 4.41 -2.59 7.36
CA GLY A 49 4.14 -1.18 7.11
C GLY A 49 5.06 -0.31 7.95
N ALA A 50 5.90 0.52 7.32
CA ALA A 50 6.77 1.45 8.03
C ALA A 50 5.96 2.42 8.91
N ASP A 51 4.80 2.86 8.42
CA ASP A 51 3.89 3.74 9.15
C ASP A 51 3.38 3.08 10.45
N ASP A 52 3.04 1.79 10.41
CA ASP A 52 2.61 1.02 11.58
C ASP A 52 3.75 0.80 12.58
N LEU A 53 4.97 0.57 12.07
CA LEU A 53 6.18 0.46 12.89
C LEU A 53 6.47 1.79 13.60
N ILE A 54 6.38 2.91 12.89
CA ILE A 54 6.54 4.26 13.45
C ILE A 54 5.45 4.51 14.49
N ALA A 55 4.19 4.22 14.18
CA ALA A 55 3.09 4.40 15.13
C ALA A 55 3.30 3.59 16.41
N THR A 56 3.76 2.34 16.29
CA THR A 56 4.09 1.48 17.44
C THR A 56 5.24 2.07 18.27
N ALA A 57 6.31 2.52 17.62
CA ALA A 57 7.44 3.14 18.30
C ALA A 57 7.04 4.44 19.02
N LEU A 58 6.24 5.29 18.37
CA LEU A 58 5.74 6.54 18.94
C LEU A 58 4.76 6.29 20.10
N ALA A 59 4.01 5.19 20.09
CA ALA A 59 3.14 4.83 21.21
C ALA A 59 3.93 4.49 22.48
N VAL A 60 5.16 3.99 22.34
CA VAL A 60 6.04 3.61 23.47
C VAL A 60 6.97 4.77 23.86
N GLU A 61 7.55 5.48 22.88
CA GLU A 61 8.49 6.59 23.09
C GLU A 61 8.13 7.80 22.19
N PRO A 62 7.10 8.60 22.54
CA PRO A 62 6.53 9.60 21.63
C PRO A 62 7.46 10.76 21.25
N MET A 63 8.56 11.00 21.98
CA MET A 63 9.33 12.25 21.86
C MET A 63 10.79 12.12 21.40
N LYS A 64 11.35 10.92 21.25
CA LYS A 64 12.77 10.76 20.87
C LYS A 64 13.03 10.67 19.37
N PHE A 65 12.01 10.43 18.54
CA PHE A 65 12.19 10.02 17.14
C PHE A 65 11.71 11.03 16.09
N ILE A 66 11.10 12.16 16.49
CA ILE A 66 10.52 13.14 15.54
C ILE A 66 11.61 14.00 14.85
N TYR A 67 12.88 13.92 15.27
CA TYR A 67 13.96 14.72 14.66
C TYR A 67 15.18 13.87 14.31
N ARG A 68 15.31 13.49 13.03
CA ARG A 68 16.57 13.53 12.28
C ARG A 68 16.35 13.41 10.77
#